data_AF-A0A2V7Q0X1-F1
#
_entry.id   AF-A0A2V7Q0X1-F1
#
_cell.length_a   1.000
_cell.length_b   1.000
_cell.length_c   1.000
_cell.angle_alpha   90.00
_cell.angle_beta   90.00
_cell.angle_gamma   90.00
#
_symmetry.space_group_name_H-M   'P 1'
#
loop_
_entity.id
_entity.type
_entity.pdbx_description
1 polymer ?
#
loop_
_entity_poly.entity_id
_entity_poly.type
_entity_poly.pdbx_seq_one_letter_code
_entity_poly.pdbx_strand_id
1 'polypeptide(L)'
;MHFEARIEPLTGKLPKVSYRWDPETDILSVACKGTGKATGLNGTVDLEGGDGSFVVIDVAGGCIHGVDIVTWPDDIRTLDDLAIPEPAQDGRVVFPGRKSQPRVAAVEVDTALTVEKNQSESVLHIRVGRQRVATVIRVADLLLVEVDKNSRLAGLWFLDVPPFPNVEATA
;
A
#
# COMPACT_ATOMS: atom_id res chain seq x y z
N MET A 1 8.86 3.46 -14.50
CA MET A 1 8.16 2.30 -15.14
C MET A 1 6.67 2.31 -14.74
N HIS A 2 5.79 1.43 -15.26
CA HIS A 2 4.43 1.28 -14.70
C HIS A 2 4.22 -0.17 -14.29
N PHE A 3 3.61 -0.39 -13.13
CA PHE A 3 3.35 -1.74 -12.63
C PHE A 3 1.87 -2.10 -12.74
N GLU A 4 1.62 -3.27 -13.33
CA GLU A 4 0.27 -3.77 -13.59
C GLU A 4 -0.34 -4.32 -12.30
N ALA A 5 -1.62 -3.99 -12.08
CA ALA A 5 -2.41 -4.44 -10.95
C ALA A 5 -3.82 -4.80 -11.45
N ARG A 6 -4.29 -6.01 -11.16
CA ARG A 6 -5.59 -6.51 -11.61
C ARG A 6 -6.54 -6.66 -10.43
N ILE A 7 -7.80 -6.31 -10.64
CA ILE A 7 -8.84 -6.54 -9.64
C ILE A 7 -9.39 -7.95 -9.86
N GLU A 8 -9.41 -8.76 -8.81
CA GLU A 8 -10.03 -10.08 -8.81
C GLU A 8 -11.04 -10.20 -7.65
N PRO A 9 -12.06 -11.07 -7.76
CA PRO A 9 -12.98 -11.33 -6.65
C PRO A 9 -12.25 -11.81 -5.39
N LEU A 10 -12.78 -11.44 -4.22
CA LEU A 10 -12.30 -11.97 -2.96
C LEU A 10 -12.60 -13.48 -2.87
N THR A 11 -11.60 -14.25 -2.43
CA THR A 11 -11.76 -15.68 -2.16
C THR A 11 -11.56 -15.93 -0.67
N GLY A 12 -12.58 -16.42 0.03
CA GLY A 12 -12.51 -16.68 1.47
C GLY A 12 -12.81 -15.43 2.31
N LYS A 13 -12.17 -15.32 3.47
CA LYS A 13 -12.37 -14.19 4.39
C LYS A 13 -11.53 -12.99 3.98
N LEU A 14 -12.00 -11.80 4.30
CA LEU A 14 -11.22 -10.58 4.15
C LEU A 14 -9.96 -10.66 5.03
N PRO A 15 -8.76 -10.41 4.49
CA PRO A 15 -7.52 -10.37 5.26
C PRO A 15 -7.57 -9.35 6.39
N LYS A 16 -6.74 -9.60 7.40
CA LYS A 16 -6.60 -8.76 8.61
C LYS A 16 -5.29 -7.99 8.58
N VAL A 17 -5.38 -6.69 8.77
CA VAL A 17 -4.23 -5.79 8.88
C VAL A 17 -3.73 -5.73 10.32
N SER A 18 -2.42 -5.68 10.49
CA SER A 18 -1.78 -5.24 11.73
C SER A 18 -0.67 -4.24 11.41
N TYR A 19 -0.64 -3.14 12.16
CA TYR A 19 0.38 -2.10 12.05
C TYR A 19 1.48 -2.28 13.09
N ARG A 20 2.70 -1.87 12.75
CA ARG A 20 3.82 -1.72 13.67
C ARG A 20 4.67 -0.55 13.24
N TRP A 21 4.85 0.41 14.14
CA TRP A 21 5.87 1.45 14.00
C TRP A 21 7.21 0.93 14.49
N ASP A 22 8.27 1.26 13.75
CA ASP A 22 9.63 1.25 14.26
C ASP A 22 9.97 2.65 14.80
N PRO A 23 10.09 2.83 16.13
CA PRO A 23 10.35 4.13 16.73
C PRO A 23 11.74 4.70 16.42
N GLU A 24 12.69 3.86 16.00
CA GLU A 24 14.06 4.31 15.71
C GLU A 24 14.21 4.83 14.29
N THR A 25 13.45 4.25 13.36
CA THR A 25 13.58 4.51 11.92
C THR A 25 12.38 5.25 11.32
N ASP A 26 11.31 5.44 12.09
CA ASP A 26 10.04 6.02 11.61
C ASP A 26 9.38 5.21 10.48
N ILE A 27 9.66 3.91 10.45
CA ILE A 27 9.09 2.98 9.47
C ILE A 27 7.72 2.50 9.96
N LEU A 28 6.70 2.64 9.11
CA LEU A 28 5.40 2.00 9.31
C LEU A 28 5.34 0.67 8.56
N SER A 29 5.36 -0.43 9.30
CA SER A 29 5.11 -1.78 8.77
C SER A 29 3.63 -2.14 8.85
N VAL A 30 3.11 -2.63 7.73
CA VAL A 30 1.73 -3.12 7.57
C VAL A 30 1.81 -4.60 7.20
N ALA A 31 1.24 -5.47 8.01
CA ALA A 31 1.14 -6.89 7.70
C ALA A 31 -0.31 -7.30 7.41
N CYS A 32 -0.53 -7.98 6.30
CA CYS A 32 -1.82 -8.50 5.86
C CYS A 32 -1.88 -10.02 6.04
N LYS A 33 -2.64 -10.49 7.03
CA LYS A 33 -2.78 -11.92 7.35
C LYS A 33 -4.07 -12.51 6.78
N GLY A 34 -4.00 -13.74 6.29
CA GLY A 34 -5.16 -14.46 5.76
C GLY A 34 -5.44 -14.20 4.28
N THR A 35 -4.46 -13.62 3.57
CA THR A 35 -4.40 -13.55 2.12
C THR A 35 -4.56 -14.96 1.52
N GLY A 36 -5.57 -15.13 0.67
CA GLY A 36 -5.85 -16.40 0.02
C GLY A 36 -4.73 -16.82 -0.95
N LYS A 37 -4.72 -18.10 -1.34
CA LYS A 37 -3.83 -18.58 -2.40
C LYS A 37 -4.27 -18.00 -3.74
N ALA A 38 -3.38 -17.26 -4.40
CA ALA A 38 -3.56 -16.79 -5.77
C ALA A 38 -2.32 -17.12 -6.60
N THR A 39 -2.45 -16.99 -7.92
CA THR A 39 -1.34 -17.13 -8.86
C THR A 39 -0.89 -15.74 -9.28
N GLY A 40 0.38 -15.39 -9.05
CA GLY A 40 0.90 -14.08 -9.38
C GLY A 40 2.34 -13.91 -8.94
N LEU A 41 2.78 -12.66 -8.80
CA LEU A 41 4.12 -12.32 -8.32
C LEU A 41 4.38 -12.94 -6.93
N ASN A 42 5.61 -13.41 -6.71
CA ASN A 42 6.15 -13.62 -5.37
C ASN A 42 7.41 -12.77 -5.26
N GLY A 43 7.53 -11.96 -4.20
CA GLY A 43 8.63 -11.01 -4.01
C GLY A 43 8.11 -9.61 -3.70
N THR A 44 8.83 -8.57 -4.08
CA THR A 44 8.50 -7.19 -3.72
C THR A 44 8.18 -6.32 -4.91
N VAL A 45 7.37 -5.30 -4.66
CA VAL A 45 7.20 -4.15 -5.55
C VAL A 45 7.71 -2.94 -4.81
N ASP A 46 8.75 -2.33 -5.34
CA ASP A 46 9.47 -1.24 -4.70
C ASP A 46 9.06 0.05 -5.42
N LEU A 47 8.35 0.93 -4.71
CA LEU A 47 7.93 2.23 -5.21
C LEU A 47 8.96 3.26 -4.77
N GLU A 48 9.66 3.86 -5.74
CA GLU A 48 10.71 4.84 -5.49
C GLU A 48 10.31 6.21 -6.03
N GLY A 49 10.22 7.18 -5.12
CA GLY A 49 10.01 8.59 -5.42
C GLY A 49 11.30 9.27 -5.84
N GLY A 50 11.18 10.27 -6.72
CA GLY A 50 12.32 11.10 -7.13
C GLY A 50 12.90 11.96 -6.00
N ASP A 51 12.20 12.07 -4.87
CA ASP A 51 12.60 12.70 -3.62
C ASP A 51 13.32 11.73 -2.66
N GLY A 52 13.50 10.46 -3.05
CA GLY A 52 14.10 9.43 -2.21
C GLY A 52 13.11 8.72 -1.28
N SER A 53 11.81 9.02 -1.40
CA SER A 53 10.77 8.25 -0.72
C SER A 53 10.71 6.82 -1.25
N PHE A 54 10.42 5.89 -0.34
CA PHE A 54 10.54 4.47 -0.64
C PHE A 54 9.48 3.68 0.10
N VAL A 55 8.66 2.95 -0.66
CA VAL A 55 7.62 2.06 -0.14
C VAL A 55 7.82 0.67 -0.73
N VAL A 56 7.92 -0.34 0.14
CA VAL A 56 8.07 -1.73 -0.26
C VAL A 56 6.74 -2.43 -0.06
N ILE A 57 6.22 -3.06 -1.12
CA ILE A 57 5.03 -3.91 -1.03
C ILE A 57 5.50 -5.35 -1.10
N ASP A 58 5.32 -6.10 -0.01
CA ASP A 58 5.53 -7.55 -0.01
C ASP A 58 4.35 -8.25 -0.68
N VAL A 59 4.65 -9.10 -1.66
CA VAL A 59 3.69 -9.76 -2.52
C VAL A 59 3.93 -11.26 -2.50
N ALA A 60 2.90 -12.03 -2.19
CA ALA A 60 2.91 -13.48 -2.36
C ALA A 60 1.62 -13.96 -3.05
N GLY A 61 1.79 -14.86 -4.01
CA GLY A 61 0.72 -15.29 -4.90
C GLY A 61 0.07 -14.16 -5.70
N GLY A 62 0.76 -13.03 -5.88
CA GLY A 62 0.27 -11.81 -6.49
C GLY A 62 -0.51 -10.88 -5.56
N CYS A 63 -0.81 -11.27 -4.32
CA CYS A 63 -1.56 -10.43 -3.38
C CYS A 63 -0.62 -9.73 -2.39
N ILE A 64 -1.00 -8.52 -1.97
CA ILE A 64 -0.32 -7.78 -0.90
C ILE A 64 -0.34 -8.60 0.39
N HIS A 65 0.84 -8.92 0.91
CA HIS A 65 1.06 -9.55 2.21
C HIS A 65 1.61 -8.58 3.23
N GLY A 66 2.27 -7.52 2.77
CA GLY A 66 2.68 -6.42 3.62
C GLY A 66 3.02 -5.17 2.83
N VAL A 67 3.13 -4.07 3.55
CA VAL A 67 3.65 -2.81 3.04
C VAL A 67 4.55 -2.22 4.11
N ASP A 68 5.76 -1.84 3.75
CA ASP A 68 6.65 -1.04 4.60
C ASP A 68 6.81 0.34 3.96
N ILE A 69 6.45 1.38 4.71
CA ILE A 69 6.77 2.76 4.35
C ILE A 69 8.14 3.04 4.94
N VAL A 70 9.17 2.93 4.12
CA VAL A 70 10.58 2.95 4.57
C VAL A 70 11.08 4.38 4.68
N THR A 71 10.78 5.20 3.67
CA THR A 71 11.08 6.63 3.66
C THR A 71 9.84 7.37 3.18
N TRP A 72 9.37 8.33 3.97
CA TRP A 72 8.21 9.14 3.62
C TRP A 72 8.51 10.14 2.49
N PRO A 73 7.52 10.47 1.62
CA PRO A 73 7.67 11.53 0.63
C PRO A 73 7.75 12.91 1.27
N ASP A 74 8.40 13.85 0.58
CA ASP A 74 8.51 15.24 1.02
C ASP A 74 7.12 15.94 0.96
N ASP A 75 6.27 15.57 -0.01
CA ASP A 75 4.90 16.10 -0.14
C ASP A 75 3.92 15.31 0.73
N ILE A 76 3.93 15.64 2.03
CA ILE A 76 2.91 15.21 3.00
C ILE A 76 1.95 16.38 3.28
N ARG A 77 0.64 16.11 3.16
CA ARG A 77 -0.42 17.09 3.42
C ARG A 77 -1.35 16.60 4.52
N THR A 78 -1.54 17.42 5.54
CA THR A 78 -2.56 17.19 6.57
C THR A 78 -3.87 17.85 6.12
N LEU A 79 -4.95 17.07 6.05
CA LEU A 79 -6.29 17.54 5.73
C LEU A 79 -7.19 17.46 6.96
N ASP A 80 -8.00 18.49 7.18
CA ASP A 80 -8.94 18.54 8.32
C ASP A 80 -10.00 17.44 8.26
N ASP A 81 -10.44 17.10 7.05
CA ASP A 81 -11.43 16.05 6.79
C ASP A 81 -10.98 15.20 5.59
N LEU A 82 -10.01 14.31 5.84
CA LEU A 82 -9.61 13.31 4.85
C LEU A 82 -10.70 12.24 4.75
N ALA A 83 -11.62 12.42 3.81
CA ALA A 83 -12.72 11.51 3.57
C ALA A 83 -12.21 10.15 3.03
N ILE A 84 -12.42 9.09 3.81
CA ILE A 84 -12.15 7.71 3.38
C ILE A 84 -13.09 7.38 2.22
N PRO A 85 -12.59 6.92 1.06
CA PRO A 85 -13.46 6.58 -0.06
C PRO A 85 -14.27 5.32 0.22
N GLU A 86 -15.52 5.30 -0.24
CA GLU A 86 -16.33 4.09 -0.22
C GLU A 86 -15.75 3.06 -1.20
N PRO A 87 -15.38 1.85 -0.75
CA PRO A 87 -14.86 0.83 -1.64
C PRO A 87 -15.97 0.32 -2.56
N ALA A 88 -15.67 0.18 -3.86
CA ALA A 88 -16.62 -0.35 -4.83
C ALA A 88 -17.00 -1.81 -4.53
N GLN A 89 -16.06 -2.56 -3.96
CA GLN A 89 -16.25 -3.96 -3.55
C GLN A 89 -15.11 -4.43 -2.63
N ASP A 90 -15.36 -5.57 -1.98
CA ASP A 90 -14.30 -6.42 -1.45
C ASP A 90 -13.66 -7.20 -2.60
N GLY A 91 -12.34 -7.31 -2.57
CA GLY A 91 -11.61 -7.95 -3.66
C GLY A 91 -10.16 -8.23 -3.35
N ARG A 92 -9.45 -8.68 -4.37
CA ARG A 92 -8.00 -8.80 -4.38
C ARG A 92 -7.45 -7.86 -5.42
N VAL A 93 -6.34 -7.22 -5.11
CA VAL A 93 -5.49 -6.60 -6.12
C VAL A 93 -4.31 -7.54 -6.36
N VAL A 94 -4.23 -8.03 -7.59
CA VAL A 94 -3.27 -9.06 -8.01
C VAL A 94 -2.22 -8.46 -8.92
N PHE A 95 -0.98 -8.55 -8.49
CA PHE A 95 0.21 -8.23 -9.26
C PHE A 95 0.61 -9.44 -10.11
N PRO A 96 0.63 -9.33 -11.44
CA PRO A 96 0.92 -10.45 -12.32
C PRO A 96 2.39 -10.85 -12.23
N GLY A 97 2.65 -12.16 -12.18
CA GLY A 97 4.01 -12.68 -12.34
C GLY A 97 4.50 -12.51 -13.77
N ARG A 98 5.81 -12.28 -13.96
CA ARG A 98 6.42 -12.22 -15.30
C ARG A 98 6.99 -13.60 -15.66
N LYS A 99 6.66 -14.12 -16.85
CA LYS A 99 7.22 -15.39 -17.36
C LYS A 99 8.76 -15.39 -17.43
N SER A 100 9.37 -14.21 -17.60
CA SER A 100 10.83 -14.02 -17.63
C SER A 100 11.50 -14.09 -16.26
N GLN A 101 10.74 -14.05 -15.16
CA GLN A 101 11.25 -14.13 -13.79
C GLN A 101 10.45 -15.20 -13.01
N PRO A 102 10.76 -16.49 -13.21
CA PRO A 102 9.98 -17.60 -12.65
C PRO A 102 10.18 -17.83 -11.12
N ARG A 103 10.87 -16.93 -10.40
CA ARG A 103 11.17 -17.04 -8.95
C ARG A 103 10.77 -15.75 -8.21
N VAL A 104 11.27 -15.57 -6.98
CA VAL A 104 11.18 -14.32 -6.22
C VAL A 104 11.72 -13.17 -7.07
N ALA A 105 10.91 -12.15 -7.30
CA ALA A 105 11.26 -10.98 -8.10
C ALA A 105 11.08 -9.70 -7.28
N ALA A 106 12.06 -8.80 -7.38
CA ALA A 106 11.90 -7.42 -6.98
C ALA A 106 11.54 -6.61 -8.23
N VAL A 107 10.46 -5.83 -8.15
CA VAL A 107 10.04 -4.95 -9.25
C VAL A 107 10.09 -3.51 -8.80
N GLU A 108 11.08 -2.78 -9.31
CA GLU A 108 11.25 -1.36 -9.09
C GLU A 108 10.33 -0.52 -9.98
N VAL A 109 9.72 0.50 -9.38
CA VAL A 109 8.78 1.40 -10.04
C VAL A 109 9.11 2.84 -9.67
N ASP A 110 9.87 3.52 -10.53
CA ASP A 110 10.08 4.97 -10.40
C ASP A 110 8.75 5.71 -10.61
N THR A 111 8.27 6.38 -9.57
CA THR A 111 7.01 7.10 -9.59
C THR A 111 6.93 8.15 -8.49
N ALA A 112 6.30 9.29 -8.75
CA ALA A 112 6.10 10.29 -7.71
C ALA A 112 5.19 9.73 -6.60
N LEU A 113 5.58 9.90 -5.34
CA LEU A 113 4.77 9.56 -4.18
C LEU A 113 4.35 10.84 -3.46
N THR A 114 3.12 10.88 -2.99
CA THR A 114 2.61 11.96 -2.12
C THR A 114 1.74 11.34 -1.06
N VAL A 115 1.67 11.95 0.11
CA VAL A 115 0.84 11.46 1.22
C VAL A 115 -0.18 12.51 1.62
N GLU A 116 -1.43 12.09 1.77
CA GLU A 116 -2.45 12.85 2.50
C GLU A 116 -2.76 12.12 3.81
N LYS A 117 -2.91 12.87 4.89
CA LYS A 117 -3.26 12.33 6.21
C LYS A 117 -4.32 13.17 6.91
N ASN A 118 -5.11 12.55 7.77
CA ASN A 118 -5.95 13.31 8.71
C ASN A 118 -5.12 13.86 9.88
N GLN A 119 -5.70 14.73 10.70
CA GLN A 119 -4.98 15.36 11.83
C GLN A 119 -4.45 14.35 12.87
N SER A 120 -5.16 13.23 13.09
CA SER A 120 -4.75 12.20 14.04
C SER A 120 -3.79 11.17 13.44
N GLU A 121 -3.42 11.32 12.17
CA GLU A 121 -2.59 10.37 11.40
C GLU A 121 -3.11 8.93 11.39
N SER A 122 -4.39 8.74 11.69
CA SER A 122 -5.05 7.44 11.72
C SER A 122 -5.57 7.02 10.35
N VAL A 123 -5.63 7.96 9.39
CA VAL A 123 -5.94 7.68 7.99
C VAL A 123 -4.82 8.27 7.15
N LEU A 124 -4.19 7.41 6.35
CA LEU A 124 -3.11 7.78 5.44
C LEU A 124 -3.45 7.35 4.02
N HIS A 125 -3.30 8.25 3.06
CA HIS A 125 -3.43 7.97 1.63
C HIS A 125 -2.10 8.23 0.93
N ILE A 126 -1.41 7.17 0.52
CA ILE A 126 -0.27 7.28 -0.39
C ILE A 126 -0.83 7.30 -1.81
N ARG A 127 -0.61 8.40 -2.54
CA ARG A 127 -0.87 8.46 -3.98
C ARG A 127 0.36 7.99 -4.75
N VAL A 128 0.14 7.13 -5.74
CA VAL A 128 1.19 6.56 -6.59
C VAL A 128 1.10 7.18 -7.98
N GLY A 129 2.02 8.10 -8.26
CA GLY A 129 2.03 8.93 -9.46
C GLY A 129 0.96 10.01 -9.44
N ARG A 130 0.66 10.59 -10.61
CA ARG A 130 -0.35 11.65 -10.74
C ARG A 130 -1.75 11.20 -10.33
N GLN A 131 -2.53 12.10 -9.73
CA GLN A 131 -3.94 11.89 -9.45
C GLN A 131 -4.69 11.51 -10.73
N ARG A 132 -5.52 10.47 -10.62
CA ARG A 132 -6.32 9.93 -11.72
C ARG A 132 -7.51 9.16 -11.18
N VAL A 133 -8.54 8.99 -12.01
CA VAL A 133 -9.70 8.17 -11.67
C VAL A 133 -9.25 6.73 -11.43
N ALA A 134 -9.63 6.19 -10.29
CA ALA A 134 -9.31 4.84 -9.87
C ALA A 134 -10.52 4.16 -9.21
N THR A 135 -10.59 2.85 -9.34
CA THR A 135 -11.53 2.01 -8.59
C THR A 135 -10.89 1.68 -7.25
N VAL A 136 -11.63 1.92 -6.17
CA VAL A 136 -11.20 1.62 -4.79
C VAL A 136 -11.66 0.22 -4.43
N ILE A 137 -10.73 -0.64 -4.03
CA ILE A 137 -11.00 -2.02 -3.62
C ILE A 137 -10.59 -2.20 -2.17
N ARG A 138 -11.48 -2.75 -1.35
CA ARG A 138 -11.13 -3.18 0.01
C ARG A 138 -10.44 -4.54 -0.07
N VAL A 139 -9.12 -4.55 0.12
CA VAL A 139 -8.28 -5.76 0.01
C VAL A 139 -8.00 -6.42 1.35
N ALA A 140 -8.13 -5.66 2.44
CA ALA A 140 -8.11 -6.11 3.82
C ALA A 140 -9.02 -5.19 4.65
N ASP A 141 -9.25 -5.53 5.92
CA ASP A 141 -10.15 -4.75 6.76
C ASP A 141 -9.74 -3.29 6.97
N LEU A 142 -8.43 -3.00 7.03
CA LEU A 142 -7.89 -1.65 7.20
C LEU A 142 -7.01 -1.18 6.02
N LEU A 143 -7.14 -1.82 4.85
CA LEU A 143 -6.38 -1.47 3.65
C LEU A 143 -7.29 -1.39 2.43
N LEU A 144 -7.32 -0.21 1.81
CA LEU A 144 -7.93 -0.01 0.49
C LEU A 144 -6.84 0.23 -0.55
N VAL A 145 -7.07 -0.27 -1.76
CA VAL A 145 -6.15 -0.09 -2.88
C VAL A 145 -6.89 0.54 -4.04
N GLU A 146 -6.28 1.55 -4.63
CA GLU A 146 -6.76 2.22 -5.83
C GLU A 146 -6.11 1.62 -7.07
N VAL A 147 -6.93 1.18 -8.02
CA VAL A 147 -6.47 0.68 -9.33
C VAL A 147 -7.07 1.55 -10.42
N ASP A 148 -6.23 2.13 -11.27
CA ASP A 148 -6.69 2.99 -12.37
C ASP A 148 -7.31 2.19 -13.52
N LYS A 149 -7.96 2.89 -14.45
CA LYS A 149 -8.60 2.30 -15.65
C LYS A 149 -7.64 1.55 -16.58
N ASN A 150 -6.33 1.71 -16.43
CA ASN A 150 -5.30 1.02 -17.20
C ASN A 150 -4.72 -0.18 -16.43
N SER A 151 -5.38 -0.61 -15.35
CA SER A 151 -4.94 -1.71 -14.49
C SER A 151 -3.57 -1.41 -13.86
N ARG A 152 -3.41 -0.23 -13.26
CA ARG A 152 -2.19 0.18 -12.56
C ARG A 152 -2.51 0.59 -11.14
N LEU A 153 -1.61 0.26 -10.21
CA LEU A 153 -1.67 0.78 -8.84
C LEU A 153 -1.66 2.31 -8.87
N ALA A 154 -2.62 2.93 -8.19
CA ALA A 154 -2.80 4.37 -8.15
C ALA A 154 -2.73 4.97 -6.75
N GLY A 155 -2.93 4.14 -5.71
CA GLY A 155 -2.86 4.58 -4.34
C GLY A 155 -3.12 3.48 -3.33
N LEU A 156 -2.72 3.75 -2.10
CA LEU A 156 -2.89 2.88 -0.93
C LEU A 156 -3.52 3.71 0.19
N TRP A 157 -4.60 3.21 0.77
CA TRP A 157 -5.26 3.82 1.92
C TRP A 157 -5.08 2.92 3.14
N PHE A 158 -4.50 3.47 4.20
CA PHE A 158 -4.33 2.81 5.49
C PHE A 158 -5.30 3.43 6.49
N LEU A 159 -6.09 2.58 7.16
CA LEU A 159 -7.17 3.01 8.04
C LEU A 159 -6.85 2.60 9.48
N ASP A 160 -7.33 3.38 10.45
CA ASP A 160 -7.10 3.16 11.88
C ASP A 160 -5.62 2.89 12.23
N VAL A 161 -4.72 3.60 11.56
CA VAL A 161 -3.28 3.52 11.83
C VAL A 161 -3.04 3.99 13.27
N PRO A 162 -2.33 3.21 14.11
CA PRO A 162 -2.00 3.65 15.45
C PRO A 162 -1.08 4.88 15.38
N PRO A 163 -1.17 5.80 16.35
CA PRO A 163 -0.26 6.95 16.38
C PRO A 163 1.20 6.46 16.48
N PHE A 164 2.12 7.25 15.91
CA PHE A 164 3.54 7.03 16.13
C PHE A 164 3.83 7.00 17.64
N PRO A 165 4.57 6.01 18.16
CA PRO A 165 4.87 5.94 19.58
C PRO A 165 5.66 7.18 20.01
N ASN A 166 5.12 7.95 20.96
CA ASN A 166 5.87 9.01 21.62
C ASN A 166 7.03 8.38 22.39
N VAL A 167 8.22 8.38 21.79
CA VAL A 167 9.45 8.10 22.52
C VAL A 167 9.71 9.35 23.35
N GLU A 168 9.18 9.39 24.57
CA GLU A 168 9.66 10.37 25.55
C GLU A 168 11.16 10.16 25.66
N ALA A 169 11.95 11.10 25.13
CA ALA A 169 13.37 11.17 25.35
C ALA A 169 13.58 11.21 26.86
N THR A 170 13.87 10.06 27.45
CA THR A 170 14.21 9.97 28.86
C THR A 170 15.58 10.64 28.95
N ALA A 171 15.57 11.91 29.35
CA ALA A 171 16.76 12.73 29.57
C ALA A 171 17.58 12.24 30.77
#